data_AF-A0A3D9BVF8-F1
#
_entry.id   AF-A0A3D9BVF8-F1
#
_cell.length_a   1.000
_cell.length_b   1.000
_cell.length_c   1.000
_cell.angle_alpha   90.00
_cell.angle_beta   90.00
_cell.angle_gamma   90.00
#
_symmetry.space_group_name_H-M   'P 1'
#
loop_
_entity.id
_entity.type
_entity.pdbx_description
1 polymer ?
#
loop_
_entity_poly.entity_id
_entity_poly.type
_entity_poly.pdbx_seq_one_letter_code
_entity_poly.pdbx_strand_id
1 'polypeptide(L)' 'MLDDGSLPQGCNAAWLRRLFEAKTARRGGVLRRAVRDVEREVGRDAFVAAVRARGFHLIECGGQFVIICNPGHMRVVC' A
#
# COMPACT_ATOMS: atom_id res chain seq x y z
N MET A 1 21.44 -5.24 14.91
CA MET A 1 20.04 -4.85 15.21
C MET A 1 19.26 -5.13 13.95
N LEU A 2 18.79 -6.37 13.80
CA LEU A 2 18.09 -6.83 12.60
C LEU A 2 16.60 -6.60 12.87
N ASP A 3 16.00 -5.66 12.15
CA ASP A 3 14.55 -5.62 11.98
C ASP A 3 14.17 -6.87 11.17
N ASP A 4 13.95 -7.96 11.90
CA ASP A 4 13.40 -9.20 11.35
C ASP A 4 12.05 -8.83 10.75
N GLY A 5 11.94 -8.93 9.42
CA GLY A 5 10.75 -8.61 8.61
C GLY A 5 9.55 -9.52 8.89
N SER A 6 9.36 -9.93 10.14
CA SER A 6 8.16 -10.56 10.66
C SER A 6 7.03 -9.53 10.62
N LEU A 7 6.18 -9.67 9.61
CA LEU A 7 4.89 -8.99 9.57
C LEU A 7 4.14 -9.30 10.87
N PRO A 8 3.56 -8.30 11.55
CA PRO A 8 2.88 -8.53 12.83
C PRO A 8 1.81 -9.61 12.69
N GLN A 9 1.82 -10.58 13.62
CA GLN A 9 0.83 -11.66 13.68
C GLN A 9 -0.58 -11.05 13.78
N GLY A 10 -1.40 -11.32 12.76
CA GLY A 10 -2.69 -10.65 12.53
C GLY A 10 -2.83 -10.02 11.15
N CYS A 11 -1.76 -9.91 10.35
CA CYS A 11 -1.85 -9.35 9.00
C CYS A 11 -2.60 -10.30 8.04
N ASN A 12 -3.67 -9.83 7.42
CA ASN A 12 -4.36 -10.50 6.32
C ASN A 12 -3.50 -10.44 5.04
N ALA A 13 -2.46 -11.26 4.96
CA ALA A 13 -1.55 -11.30 3.81
C ALA A 13 -2.26 -11.56 2.48
N ALA A 14 -3.36 -12.33 2.51
CA ALA A 14 -4.18 -12.57 1.33
C ALA A 14 -4.85 -11.30 0.79
N TRP A 15 -5.25 -10.39 1.68
CA TRP A 15 -5.80 -9.08 1.31
C TRP A 15 -4.77 -8.23 0.58
N LEU A 16 -3.55 -8.12 1.13
CA LEU A 16 -2.43 -7.39 0.49
C LEU A 16 -2.08 -7.98 -0.87
N ARG A 17 -2.02 -9.32 -0.95
CA ARG A 17 -1.73 -10.02 -2.20
C ARG A 17 -2.77 -9.70 -3.27
N ARG A 18 -4.06 -9.84 -2.96
CA ARG A 18 -5.15 -9.53 -3.90
C ARG A 18 -5.13 -8.06 -4.35
N LEU A 19 -4.80 -7.14 -3.44
CA LEU A 19 -4.69 -5.72 -3.77
C LEU A 19 -3.64 -5.46 -4.86
N PHE A 20 -2.44 -6.03 -4.70
CA PHE A 20 -1.34 -5.79 -5.65
C PHE A 20 -1.37 -6.71 -6.88
N GLU A 21 -2.10 -7.83 -6.83
CA GLU A 21 -2.40 -8.65 -8.01
C GLU A 21 -3.52 -8.06 -8.88
N ALA A 22 -4.16 -6.97 -8.46
CA ALA A 22 -5.14 -6.29 -9.31
C ALA A 22 -4.51 -5.85 -10.64
N LYS A 23 -5.24 -6.02 -11.75
CA LYS A 23 -4.79 -5.63 -13.10
C LYS A 23 -4.35 -4.16 -13.15
N THR A 24 -5.03 -3.28 -12.41
CA THR A 24 -4.69 -1.86 -12.27
C THR A 24 -3.30 -1.64 -11.67
N ALA A 25 -2.95 -2.39 -10.62
CA ALA A 25 -1.64 -2.29 -9.97
C ALA A 25 -0.52 -2.70 -10.91
N ARG A 26 -0.69 -3.81 -11.64
CA ARG A 26 0.32 -4.31 -12.60
C ARG A 26 0.54 -3.40 -13.81
N ARG A 27 -0.41 -2.51 -14.12
CA ARG A 27 -0.36 -1.63 -15.31
C ARG A 27 0.04 -0.19 -14.98
N GLY A 28 0.56 0.08 -13.78
CA GLY A 28 0.95 1.44 -13.40
C GLY A 28 -0.20 2.34 -12.96
N GLY A 29 -1.36 1.76 -12.63
CA GLY A 29 -2.56 2.52 -12.29
C GLY A 29 -2.57 3.06 -10.86
N VAL A 30 -3.73 3.59 -10.47
CA VAL A 30 -3.97 4.14 -9.12
C VAL A 30 -4.98 3.28 -8.38
N LEU A 31 -4.67 2.90 -7.15
CA LEU A 31 -5.58 2.22 -6.23
C LEU A 31 -6.03 3.17 -5.12
N ARG A 32 -7.22 2.92 -4.56
CA ARG A 32 -7.76 3.67 -3.43
C ARG A 32 -8.27 2.72 -2.35
N ARG A 33 -7.97 3.00 -1.08
CA ARG A 33 -8.46 2.22 0.08
C ARG A 33 -8.78 3.13 1.25
N ALA A 34 -9.83 2.80 1.99
CA ALA A 34 -10.10 3.50 3.25
C ALA A 34 -9.02 3.14 4.27
N VAL A 35 -8.52 4.15 4.99
CA VAL A 35 -7.51 3.99 6.04
C VAL A 35 -7.99 2.98 7.08
N ARG A 36 -9.24 3.09 7.53
CA ARG A 36 -9.86 2.16 8.49
C ARG A 36 -9.83 0.69 8.05
N ASP A 37 -9.94 0.44 6.74
CA ASP A 37 -9.93 -0.92 6.22
C ASP A 37 -8.49 -1.44 6.17
N VAL A 38 -7.53 -0.60 5.78
CA VAL A 38 -6.11 -0.96 5.84
C VAL A 38 -5.69 -1.30 7.27
N GLU A 39 -6.03 -0.44 8.23
CA GLU A 39 -5.72 -0.65 9.64
C GLU A 39 -6.30 -1.95 10.17
N ARG A 40 -7.58 -2.23 9.86
CA ARG A 40 -8.26 -3.46 10.29
C ARG A 40 -7.65 -4.72 9.66
N GLU A 41 -7.30 -4.69 8.38
CA GLU A 41 -6.89 -5.89 7.65
C GLU A 41 -5.40 -6.22 7.86
N VAL A 42 -4.52 -5.22 7.85
CA VAL A 42 -3.06 -5.46 7.84
C VAL A 42 -2.26 -4.49 8.71
N GLY A 43 -2.87 -3.42 9.22
CA GLY A 43 -2.17 -2.37 9.94
C GLY A 43 -1.46 -1.37 9.01
N ARG A 44 -1.35 -0.11 9.46
CA ARG A 44 -0.75 0.98 8.67
C ARG A 44 0.71 0.67 8.31
N ASP A 45 1.53 0.26 9.27
CA ASP A 45 2.97 0.12 9.07
C ASP A 45 3.32 -0.98 8.06
N ALA A 46 2.66 -2.14 8.17
CA ALA A 46 2.82 -3.23 7.22
C ALA A 46 2.36 -2.82 5.82
N PHE A 47 1.29 -2.03 5.72
CA PHE A 47 0.82 -1.50 4.44
C PHE A 47 1.81 -0.54 3.80
N VAL A 48 2.32 0.43 4.57
CA VAL A 48 3.34 1.39 4.12
C VAL A 48 4.60 0.66 3.66
N ALA A 49 5.08 -0.31 4.43
CA ALA A 49 6.23 -1.14 4.07
C ALA A 49 5.98 -1.90 2.77
N ALA A 50 4.80 -2.50 2.59
CA ALA A 50 4.45 -3.23 1.38
C ALA A 50 4.37 -2.33 0.13
N VAL A 51 3.85 -1.11 0.25
CA VAL A 51 3.83 -0.13 -0.84
C VAL A 51 5.26 0.31 -1.19
N ARG A 52 6.06 0.65 -0.17
CA ARG A 52 7.47 1.07 -0.34
C ARG A 52 8.33 -0.03 -0.97
N ALA A 53 8.17 -1.28 -0.57
CA ALA A 53 8.91 -2.42 -1.12
C ALA A 53 8.68 -2.62 -2.63
N ARG A 54 7.58 -2.09 -3.18
CA ARG A 54 7.26 -2.14 -4.61
C ARG A 54 7.72 -0.89 -5.37
N GLY A 55 8.34 0.07 -4.69
CA GLY A 55 8.71 1.38 -5.23
C GLY A 55 7.51 2.30 -5.48
N PHE A 56 6.30 1.94 -5.04
CA PHE A 56 5.10 2.72 -5.28
C PHE A 56 5.00 3.92 -4.34
N HIS A 57 4.13 4.88 -4.69
CA HIS A 57 3.86 6.05 -3.87
C HIS A 57 2.54 5.91 -3.14
N LEU A 58 2.53 6.34 -1.87
CA LEU A 58 1.35 6.33 -1.02
C LEU A 58 1.00 7.76 -0.60
N ILE A 59 -0.25 8.16 -0.78
CA ILE A 59 -0.79 9.44 -0.32
C ILE A 59 -1.93 9.14 0.65
N GLU A 60 -1.95 9.81 1.80
CA GLU A 60 -3.08 9.78 2.73
C GLU A 60 -3.83 11.12 2.65
N CYS A 61 -5.14 11.07 2.39
CA CYS A 61 -5.98 12.26 2.33
C CYS A 61 -7.44 11.91 2.64
N GLY A 62 -8.07 12.63 3.57
CA GLY A 62 -9.50 12.46 3.89
C GLY A 62 -9.89 11.04 4.31
N GLY A 63 -9.04 10.37 5.09
CA GLY A 63 -9.27 8.98 5.52
C GLY A 63 -9.13 7.95 4.40
N GLN A 64 -8.51 8.32 3.28
CA GLN A 64 -8.22 7.46 2.15
C GLN A 64 -6.71 7.37 1.92
N PHE A 65 -6.26 6.16 1.63
CA PHE A 65 -4.99 5.91 0.97
C PHE A 65 -5.19 5.88 -0.54
N VAL A 66 -4.35 6.63 -1.25
CA VAL A 66 -4.20 6.60 -2.70
C VAL A 66 -2.82 6.02 -3.01
N ILE A 67 -2.79 4.89 -3.71
CA ILE A 67 -1.57 4.19 -4.08
C ILE A 67 -1.33 4.41 -5.56
N ILE A 68 -0.23 5.07 -5.91
CA ILE A 68 0.23 5.22 -7.29
C ILE A 68 1.18 4.06 -7.57
N CYS A 69 0.72 3.08 -8.37
CA CYS A 69 1.46 1.85 -8.65
C CYS A 69 2.57 2.03 -9.70
N ASN A 70 3.35 3.11 -9.59
CA ASN A 70 4.42 3.45 -10.52
C ASN A 70 5.69 3.82 -9.72
N PRO A 71 6.86 3.22 -10.01
CA PRO A 71 8.11 3.55 -9.33
C PRO A 71 8.77 4.84 -9.80
N GLY A 72 8.31 5.43 -10.90
CA GLY A 72 8.80 6.71 -11.42
C GLY A 72 8.34 7.91 -10.58
N HIS A 73 8.72 9.11 -11.00
CA HIS A 73 8.38 10.34 -10.29
C HIS A 73 6.89 10.67 -10.39
N MET A 74 6.32 11.19 -9.29
CA MET A 74 5.01 11.81 -9.28
C MET A 74 5.13 13.34 -9.29
N ARG A 75 4.19 14.01 -9.96
CA ARG A 75 4.06 15.47 -9.96
C ARG A 75 2.66 15.82 -9.48
N VAL A 76 2.57 16.64 -8.44
CA VAL A 76 1.32 17.24 -7.98
C VAL A 76 1.10 18.51 -8.80
N VAL A 77 -0.10 18.67 -9.37
CA VAL A 77 -0.46 19.80 -10.25
C VAL A 77 -1.62 20.55 -9.60
N CYS A 78 -1.30 21.59 -8.82
CA CYS A 78 -2.25 22.49 -8.18
C CYS A 78 -1.52 23.73 -7.66
#